data_AF-A0AAW1JVY8-F1
#
_entry.id   AF-A0AAW1JVY8-F1
#
_cell.length_a   1.000
_cell.length_b   1.000
_cell.length_c   1.000
_cell.angle_alpha   90.00
_cell.angle_beta   90.00
_cell.angle_gamma   90.00
#
_symmetry.space_group_name_H-M   'P 1'
#
loop_
_entity.id
_entity.type
_entity.pdbx_description
1 polymer ?
#
loop_
_entity_poly.entity_id
_entity_poly.type
_entity_poly.pdbx_seq_one_letter_code
_entity_poly.pdbx_strand_id
1 'polypeptide(L)'
;MLLIAHNSVKVSLQLVKASLHLVKASLQLVKVSLHLVKASLQLVKVSLQLVKASLHLIKASLQLVKASLHLVKASLQLVKAGLQLVKASLHLLKLVSSLQLVKVSLQLVKASLQLVKVSLQLVKASLQLVKVSLQLVKAGLHLVKASLQLVKVSLQLVKAGLHLVKASLQLVKVSLQLVKASVHLVKASLQLVKASLQLVKASLQLVKVSLHLVKASLQLVKASLHLVKASLQLVKASLHLVKASLQLVKASLHLIKASLQLVKASLHLVKASLQLVKAGLQLVKAGLQLIKPVFN
;
A
#
# COMPACT_ATOMS: atom_id res chain seq x y z
N MET A 1 0.46 -18.11 -14.43
CA MET A 1 0.17 -17.88 -13.00
C MET A 1 1.17 -16.96 -12.31
N LEU A 2 2.50 -17.20 -12.40
CA LEU A 2 3.53 -16.36 -11.76
C LEU A 2 3.48 -14.87 -12.17
N LEU A 3 3.29 -14.58 -13.46
CA LEU A 3 3.20 -13.21 -13.98
C LEU A 3 1.97 -12.45 -13.46
N ILE A 4 0.82 -13.14 -13.36
CA ILE A 4 -0.43 -12.59 -12.82
C ILE A 4 -0.26 -12.26 -11.33
N ALA A 5 0.36 -13.17 -10.57
CA ALA A 5 0.61 -12.96 -9.16
C ALA A 5 1.61 -11.81 -8.92
N HIS A 6 2.64 -11.67 -9.76
CA HIS A 6 3.57 -10.56 -9.71
C HIS A 6 2.89 -9.20 -10.00
N ASN A 7 2.07 -9.13 -11.04
CA ASN A 7 1.30 -7.91 -11.36
C ASN A 7 0.31 -7.56 -10.22
N SER A 8 -0.33 -8.56 -9.62
CA SER A 8 -1.22 -8.35 -8.48
C SER A 8 -0.51 -7.76 -7.26
N VAL A 9 0.71 -8.22 -6.93
CA VAL A 9 1.53 -7.64 -5.87
C VAL A 9 1.88 -6.18 -6.18
N LYS A 10 2.28 -5.89 -7.43
CA LYS A 10 2.63 -4.53 -7.86
C LYS A 10 1.48 -3.54 -7.71
N VAL A 11 0.28 -3.91 -8.18
CA VAL A 11 -0.93 -3.07 -8.06
C VAL A 11 -1.28 -2.84 -6.59
N SER A 12 -1.23 -3.89 -5.77
CA SER A 12 -1.55 -3.79 -4.35
C SER A 12 -0.57 -2.85 -3.61
N LEU A 13 0.73 -2.90 -3.93
CA LEU A 13 1.72 -1.98 -3.38
C LEU A 13 1.50 -0.52 -3.83
N GLN A 14 1.08 -0.31 -5.08
CA GLN A 14 0.72 1.03 -5.56
C GLN A 14 -0.49 1.58 -4.81
N LEU A 15 -1.51 0.74 -4.54
CA LEU A 15 -2.66 1.12 -3.72
C LEU A 15 -2.25 1.53 -2.30
N VAL A 16 -1.38 0.73 -1.64
CA VAL A 16 -0.83 1.10 -0.32
C VAL A 16 -0.15 2.48 -0.38
N LYS A 17 0.70 2.71 -1.37
CA LYS A 17 1.41 4.00 -1.53
C LYS A 17 0.42 5.16 -1.71
N ALA A 18 -0.58 5.00 -2.58
CA ALA A 18 -1.61 6.02 -2.80
C ALA A 18 -2.40 6.32 -1.52
N SER A 19 -2.83 5.29 -0.79
CA SER A 19 -3.55 5.46 0.48
C SER A 19 -2.70 6.14 1.55
N LEU A 20 -1.40 5.83 1.64
CA LEU A 20 -0.49 6.52 2.56
C LEU A 20 -0.28 8.00 2.20
N HIS A 21 -0.22 8.32 0.90
CA HIS A 21 -0.22 9.72 0.45
C HIS A 21 -1.50 10.44 0.86
N LEU A 22 -2.66 9.80 0.74
CA LEU A 22 -3.95 10.36 1.16
C LEU A 22 -4.02 10.61 2.67
N VAL A 23 -3.49 9.69 3.49
CA VAL A 23 -3.32 9.89 4.93
C VAL A 23 -2.46 11.12 5.20
N LYS A 24 -1.30 11.22 4.54
CA LYS A 24 -0.38 12.36 4.73
C LYS A 24 -1.05 13.68 4.37
N ALA A 25 -1.74 13.76 3.24
CA ALA A 25 -2.45 14.97 2.81
C ALA A 25 -3.56 15.35 3.80
N SER A 26 -4.32 14.36 4.29
CA SER A 26 -5.39 14.57 5.27
C SER A 26 -4.85 15.09 6.60
N LEU A 27 -3.72 14.57 7.07
CA LEU A 27 -3.07 15.06 8.30
C LEU A 27 -2.53 16.48 8.15
N GLN A 28 -2.04 16.87 6.96
CA GLN A 28 -1.69 18.27 6.68
C GLN A 28 -2.92 19.18 6.73
N LEU A 29 -4.05 18.74 6.18
CA LEU A 29 -5.31 19.50 6.25
C LEU A 29 -5.79 19.67 7.70
N VAL A 30 -5.65 18.64 8.55
CA VAL A 30 -5.91 18.75 10.00
C VAL A 30 -5.01 19.83 10.62
N LYS A 31 -3.70 19.80 10.33
CA LYS A 31 -2.74 20.77 10.88
C LYS A 31 -3.10 22.21 10.50
N VAL A 32 -3.40 22.46 9.23
CA VAL A 32 -3.82 23.79 8.74
C VAL A 32 -5.13 24.22 9.41
N SER A 33 -6.11 23.31 9.50
CA SER A 33 -7.41 23.61 10.11
C SER A 33 -7.27 23.95 11.60
N LEU A 34 -6.41 23.25 12.34
CA LEU A 34 -6.12 23.56 13.74
C LEU A 34 -5.41 24.90 13.90
N HIS A 35 -4.51 25.26 12.97
CA HIS A 35 -3.90 26.58 12.98
C HIS A 35 -4.94 27.69 12.75
N LEU A 36 -5.89 27.49 11.83
CA LEU A 36 -6.98 28.44 11.60
C LEU A 36 -7.85 28.59 12.86
N VAL A 37 -8.24 27.48 13.49
CA VAL A 37 -8.99 27.50 14.77
C VAL A 37 -8.23 28.30 15.83
N LYS A 38 -6.93 28.07 15.98
CA LYS A 38 -6.09 28.81 16.95
C LYS A 38 -6.09 30.31 16.65
N ALA A 39 -5.92 30.70 15.39
CA ALA A 39 -5.92 32.11 14.98
C ALA A 39 -7.29 32.77 15.25
N SER A 40 -8.39 32.09 14.93
CA SER A 40 -9.74 32.58 15.21
C SER A 40 -10.00 32.75 16.72
N LEU A 41 -9.51 31.83 17.56
CA LEU A 41 -9.61 31.98 19.02
C LEU A 41 -8.81 33.18 19.55
N GLN A 42 -7.64 33.49 18.97
CA GLN A 42 -6.91 34.71 19.31
C GLN A 42 -7.70 35.96 18.91
N LEU A 43 -8.37 35.95 17.76
CA LEU A 43 -9.22 37.06 17.33
C LEU A 43 -10.40 37.29 18.29
N VAL A 44 -11.02 36.21 18.79
CA VAL A 44 -12.04 36.29 19.86
C VAL A 44 -11.45 36.96 21.11
N LYS A 45 -10.26 36.54 21.55
CA LYS A 45 -9.61 37.12 22.73
C LYS A 45 -9.39 38.63 22.60
N VAL A 46 -8.82 39.06 21.46
CA VAL A 46 -8.59 40.49 21.18
C VAL A 46 -9.91 41.26 21.12
N SER A 47 -10.93 40.71 20.47
CA SER A 47 -12.26 41.33 20.37
C SER A 47 -12.90 41.52 21.76
N LEU A 48 -12.80 40.53 22.64
CA LEU A 48 -13.30 40.63 24.02
C LEU A 48 -12.53 41.65 24.85
N GLN A 49 -11.22 41.80 24.65
CA GLN A 49 -10.44 42.87 25.27
C GLN A 49 -10.90 44.25 24.79
N LEU A 50 -11.20 44.41 23.49
CA LEU A 50 -11.74 45.66 22.95
C LEU A 50 -13.13 45.99 23.51
N VAL A 51 -14.00 44.99 23.70
CA VAL A 51 -15.29 45.16 24.40
C VAL A 51 -15.04 45.68 25.82
N LYS A 52 -14.14 45.05 26.57
CA LYS A 52 -13.81 45.47 27.95
C LYS A 52 -13.32 46.92 27.99
N ALA A 53 -12.40 47.29 27.10
CA ALA A 53 -11.88 48.66 27.02
C ALA A 53 -12.99 49.68 26.69
N SER A 54 -13.85 49.34 25.73
CA SER A 54 -14.98 50.19 25.31
C SER A 54 -16.00 50.39 26.45
N LEU A 55 -16.27 49.34 27.23
CA LEU A 55 -17.13 49.45 28.41
C LEU A 55 -16.53 50.33 29.50
N HIS A 56 -15.22 50.28 29.72
CA HIS A 56 -14.53 51.20 30.63
C HIS A 56 -14.64 52.66 30.16
N LEU A 57 -14.49 52.91 28.86
CA LEU A 57 -14.64 54.25 28.26
C LEU A 57 -16.07 54.79 28.43
N ILE A 58 -17.08 53.95 28.18
CA ILE A 58 -18.49 54.30 28.42
C ILE A 58 -18.71 54.65 29.89
N LYS A 59 -18.19 53.83 30.82
CA LYS A 59 -18.32 54.09 32.26
C LYS A 59 -17.70 55.43 32.65
N ALA A 60 -16.49 55.73 32.17
CA ALA A 60 -15.83 57.02 32.44
C ALA A 60 -16.63 58.21 31.87
N SER A 61 -17.16 58.06 30.65
CA SER A 61 -17.99 59.09 30.00
C SER A 61 -19.27 59.37 30.78
N LEU A 62 -19.93 58.33 31.29
CA LEU A 62 -21.13 58.48 32.12
C LEU A 62 -20.84 59.17 33.46
N GLN A 63 -19.67 58.92 34.07
CA GLN A 63 -19.24 59.67 35.25
C GLN A 63 -19.03 61.16 34.93
N LEU A 64 -18.46 61.48 33.77
CA LEU A 64 -18.29 62.86 33.32
C LEU A 64 -19.62 63.58 33.09
N VAL A 65 -20.60 62.89 32.50
CA VAL A 65 -21.99 63.40 32.40
C VAL A 65 -22.54 63.71 33.79
N LYS A 66 -22.42 62.78 34.74
CA LYS A 66 -22.91 62.97 36.11
C LYS A 66 -22.27 64.18 36.78
N ALA A 67 -20.94 64.33 36.70
CA ALA A 67 -20.22 65.46 37.26
C ALA A 67 -20.65 66.79 36.61
N SER A 68 -20.80 66.81 35.28
CA SER A 68 -21.25 68.00 34.54
C SER A 68 -22.67 68.42 34.93
N LEU A 69 -23.58 67.46 35.14
CA LEU A 69 -24.94 67.76 35.60
C LEU A 69 -24.97 68.32 37.02
N HIS A 70 -24.09 67.84 37.91
CA HIS A 70 -23.90 68.45 39.24
C HIS A 70 -23.42 69.90 39.13
N LEU A 71 -22.48 70.18 38.22
CA LEU A 71 -21.97 71.54 37.97
C LEU A 71 -23.06 72.47 37.42
N VAL A 72 -23.91 71.99 36.51
CA VAL A 72 -25.09 72.72 36.03
C VAL A 72 -26.02 73.05 37.21
N LYS A 73 -26.32 72.06 38.06
CA LYS A 73 -27.20 72.26 39.23
C LYS A 73 -26.65 73.33 40.18
N ALA A 74 -25.34 73.28 40.50
CA ALA A 74 -24.69 74.28 41.35
C ALA A 74 -24.70 75.68 40.72
N SER A 75 -24.43 75.77 39.41
CA SER A 75 -24.45 77.03 38.67
C SER A 75 -25.85 77.67 38.65
N LEU A 76 -26.90 76.86 38.47
CA LEU A 76 -28.28 77.35 38.53
C LEU A 76 -28.66 77.84 39.93
N GLN A 77 -28.13 77.24 40.99
CA GLN A 77 -28.30 77.74 42.36
C GLN A 77 -27.63 79.11 42.54
N LEU A 78 -26.42 79.31 41.99
CA LEU A 78 -25.74 80.60 42.00
C LEU A 78 -26.53 81.68 41.22
N VAL A 79 -27.10 81.32 40.06
CA VAL A 79 -28.00 82.22 39.32
C VAL A 79 -29.20 82.63 40.19
N LYS A 80 -29.85 81.65 40.85
CA LYS A 80 -30.98 81.91 41.75
C LYS A 80 -30.57 82.86 42.89
N ALA A 81 -29.42 82.63 43.53
CA ALA A 81 -28.92 83.49 44.60
C ALA A 81 -28.60 84.91 44.11
N GLY A 82 -27.95 85.05 42.96
CA GLY A 82 -27.65 86.34 42.34
C GLY A 82 -28.91 87.14 42.01
N LEU A 83 -29.95 86.49 41.48
CA LEU A 83 -31.25 87.13 41.21
C LEU A 83 -31.96 87.60 42.49
N GLN A 84 -31.86 86.84 43.59
CA GLN A 84 -32.40 87.26 44.89
C GLN A 84 -31.66 88.49 45.44
N LEU A 85 -30.33 88.54 45.30
CA LEU A 85 -29.51 89.71 45.66
C LEU A 85 -29.90 90.96 44.86
N VAL A 86 -30.13 90.82 43.55
CA VAL A 86 -30.64 91.91 42.71
C VAL A 86 -32.01 92.38 43.23
N LYS A 87 -32.93 91.45 43.50
CA LYS A 87 -34.26 91.78 44.04
C LYS A 87 -34.18 92.54 45.36
N ALA A 88 -33.33 92.08 46.29
CA ALA A 88 -33.11 92.74 47.58
C ALA A 88 -32.52 94.15 47.42
N SER A 89 -31.53 94.32 46.53
CA SER A 89 -30.90 95.61 46.25
C SER A 89 -31.88 96.61 45.62
N LEU A 90 -32.72 96.15 44.69
CA LEU A 90 -33.77 96.97 44.08
C LEU A 90 -34.83 97.38 45.10
N HIS A 91 -35.12 96.52 46.09
CA HIS A 91 -36.03 96.88 47.17
C HIS A 91 -35.42 97.96 48.07
N LEU A 92 -34.15 97.81 48.47
CA LEU A 92 -33.41 98.84 49.22
C LEU A 92 -33.46 100.19 48.50
N LEU A 93 -33.17 100.24 47.19
CA LEU A 93 -33.22 101.47 46.39
C LEU A 93 -34.57 102.21 46.47
N LYS A 94 -35.69 101.50 46.66
CA LYS A 94 -37.02 102.12 46.81
C LYS A 94 -37.25 102.79 48.17
N LEU A 95 -36.47 102.43 49.19
CA LEU A 95 -36.66 102.83 50.59
C LEU A 95 -35.71 103.94 51.06
N VAL A 96 -34.67 104.30 50.30
CA VAL A 96 -33.60 105.20 50.78
C VAL A 96 -33.50 106.51 50.01
N SER A 97 -33.30 107.62 50.75
CA SER A 97 -33.04 108.96 50.20
C SER A 97 -31.55 109.35 50.13
N SER A 98 -30.65 108.45 50.57
CA SER A 98 -29.20 108.70 50.65
C SER A 98 -28.47 108.29 49.37
N LEU A 99 -27.75 109.24 48.77
CA LEU A 99 -26.93 109.06 47.55
C LEU A 99 -25.86 107.97 47.70
N GLN A 100 -25.29 107.81 48.90
CA GLN A 100 -24.22 106.86 49.18
C GLN A 100 -24.74 105.41 49.23
N LEU A 101 -25.92 105.20 49.81
CA LEU A 101 -26.62 103.91 49.84
C LEU A 101 -27.14 103.48 48.46
N VAL A 102 -27.55 104.45 47.64
CA VAL A 102 -27.89 104.21 46.23
C VAL A 102 -26.68 103.67 45.45
N LYS A 103 -25.50 104.28 45.63
CA LYS A 103 -24.25 103.83 44.97
C LYS A 103 -23.86 102.40 45.34
N VAL A 104 -23.95 102.06 46.63
CA VAL A 104 -23.67 100.68 47.12
C VAL A 104 -24.65 99.68 46.53
N SER A 105 -25.95 100.00 46.53
CA SER A 105 -26.98 99.11 45.98
C SER A 105 -26.78 98.86 44.48
N LEU A 106 -26.44 99.89 43.70
CA LEU A 106 -26.11 99.74 42.27
C LEU A 106 -24.85 98.89 42.04
N GLN A 107 -23.82 99.03 42.89
CA GLN A 107 -22.64 98.16 42.83
C GLN A 107 -22.99 96.70 43.12
N LEU A 108 -23.86 96.43 44.11
CA LEU A 108 -24.30 95.08 44.44
C LEU A 108 -25.09 94.43 43.29
N VAL A 109 -25.97 95.21 42.64
CA VAL A 109 -26.70 94.76 41.43
C VAL A 109 -25.70 94.40 40.32
N LYS A 110 -24.70 95.25 40.06
CA LYS A 110 -23.68 95.00 39.03
C LYS A 110 -22.90 93.71 39.32
N ALA A 111 -22.43 93.53 40.56
CA ALA A 111 -21.71 92.32 40.97
C ALA A 111 -22.58 91.06 40.84
N SER A 112 -23.85 91.15 41.24
CA SER A 112 -24.81 90.03 41.17
C SER A 112 -25.11 89.63 39.72
N LEU A 113 -25.26 90.61 38.82
CA LEU A 113 -25.44 90.36 37.39
C LEU A 113 -24.18 89.73 36.75
N GLN A 114 -22.99 90.14 37.19
CA GLN A 114 -21.74 89.49 36.77
C GLN A 114 -21.68 88.03 37.23
N LEU A 115 -22.08 87.73 38.48
CA LEU A 115 -22.14 86.35 38.99
C LEU A 115 -23.11 85.48 38.18
N VAL A 116 -24.29 86.02 37.85
CA VAL A 116 -25.27 85.34 36.99
C VAL A 116 -24.67 85.04 35.61
N LYS A 117 -23.97 86.02 35.00
CA LYS A 117 -23.32 85.85 33.70
C LYS A 117 -22.27 84.73 33.72
N VAL A 118 -21.39 84.71 34.72
CA VAL A 118 -20.37 83.65 34.88
C VAL A 118 -21.04 82.29 35.08
N SER A 119 -22.07 82.22 35.92
CA SER A 119 -22.81 80.98 36.18
C SER A 119 -23.49 80.43 34.93
N LEU A 120 -24.07 81.28 34.09
CA LEU A 120 -24.65 80.86 32.81
C LEU A 120 -23.59 80.37 31.82
N GLN A 121 -22.40 80.98 31.80
CA GLN A 121 -21.27 80.48 31.00
C GLN A 121 -20.84 79.09 31.47
N LEU A 122 -20.79 78.85 32.79
CA LEU A 122 -20.46 77.55 33.37
C LEU A 122 -21.50 76.47 33.02
N VAL A 123 -22.79 76.81 33.03
CA VAL A 123 -23.86 75.92 32.53
C VAL A 123 -23.63 75.55 31.07
N LYS A 124 -23.33 76.53 30.21
CA LYS A 124 -23.08 76.29 28.77
C LYS A 124 -21.90 75.35 28.55
N ALA A 125 -20.78 75.58 29.24
CA ALA A 125 -19.60 74.71 29.16
C ALA A 125 -19.90 73.29 29.67
N SER A 126 -20.63 73.17 30.77
CA SER A 126 -21.03 71.87 31.34
C SER A 126 -21.93 71.08 30.38
N LEU A 127 -22.90 71.74 29.74
CA LEU A 127 -23.76 71.10 28.73
C LEU A 127 -22.99 70.66 27.48
N GLN A 128 -21.98 71.44 27.07
CA GLN A 128 -21.07 71.01 25.99
C GLN A 128 -20.30 69.74 26.39
N LEU A 129 -19.80 69.66 27.63
CA LEU A 129 -19.11 68.48 28.14
C LEU A 129 -20.03 67.25 28.21
N VAL A 130 -21.30 67.42 28.60
CA VAL A 130 -22.32 66.35 28.52
C VAL A 130 -22.49 65.87 27.08
N LYS A 131 -22.60 66.79 26.10
CA LYS A 131 -22.76 66.44 24.68
C LYS A 131 -21.59 65.60 24.17
N VAL A 132 -20.34 66.01 24.46
CA VAL A 132 -19.13 65.27 24.07
C VAL A 132 -19.09 63.90 24.75
N SER A 133 -19.43 63.82 26.04
CA SER A 133 -19.46 62.57 26.78
C SER A 133 -20.49 61.58 26.21
N LEU A 134 -21.68 62.05 25.84
CA LEU A 134 -22.71 61.22 25.20
C LEU A 134 -22.29 60.74 23.81
N GLN A 135 -21.55 61.56 23.04
CA GLN A 135 -20.95 61.13 21.77
C GLN A 135 -19.92 60.02 22.00
N LEU A 136 -19.10 60.11 23.05
CA LEU A 136 -18.13 59.09 23.42
C LEU A 136 -18.81 57.77 23.85
N VAL A 137 -19.91 57.86 24.60
CA VAL A 137 -20.75 56.68 24.92
C VAL A 137 -21.27 56.02 23.64
N LYS A 138 -21.81 56.81 22.71
CA LYS A 138 -22.31 56.29 21.42
C LYS A 138 -21.20 55.60 20.62
N ALA A 139 -20.03 56.21 20.51
CA ALA A 139 -18.87 55.61 19.84
C ALA A 139 -18.42 54.31 20.53
N GLY A 140 -18.36 54.29 21.86
CA GLY A 140 -18.05 53.08 22.63
C GLY A 140 -19.04 51.94 22.38
N LEU A 141 -20.34 52.23 22.31
CA LEU A 141 -21.37 51.23 21.99
C LEU A 141 -21.21 50.68 20.57
N HIS A 142 -20.86 51.52 19.59
CA HIS A 142 -20.54 51.07 18.23
C HIS A 142 -19.32 50.13 18.21
N LEU A 143 -18.26 50.44 18.97
CA LEU A 143 -17.08 49.57 19.09
C LEU A 143 -17.42 48.23 19.74
N VAL A 144 -18.25 48.22 20.79
CA VAL A 144 -18.73 46.97 21.41
C VAL A 144 -19.49 46.12 20.38
N LYS A 145 -20.41 46.73 19.62
CA LYS A 145 -21.19 46.03 18.59
C LYS A 145 -20.29 45.42 17.51
N ALA A 146 -19.33 46.19 16.99
CA ALA A 146 -18.38 45.70 15.98
C ALA A 146 -17.51 44.56 16.53
N SER A 147 -17.03 44.68 17.76
CA SER A 147 -16.22 43.64 18.41
C SER A 147 -17.01 42.34 18.61
N LEU A 148 -18.28 42.43 19.01
CA LEU A 148 -19.15 41.25 19.15
C LEU A 148 -19.46 40.59 17.80
N GLN A 149 -19.60 41.37 16.73
CA GLN A 149 -19.70 40.81 15.37
C GLN A 149 -18.43 40.06 14.97
N LEU A 150 -17.25 40.60 15.29
CA LEU A 150 -15.97 39.93 15.04
C LEU A 150 -15.84 38.62 15.83
N VAL A 151 -16.29 38.60 17.09
CA VAL A 151 -16.38 37.36 17.89
C VAL A 151 -17.28 36.33 17.19
N LYS A 152 -18.46 36.73 16.72
CA LYS A 152 -19.40 35.83 16.03
C LYS A 152 -18.77 35.19 14.78
N VAL A 153 -18.14 36.01 13.93
CA VAL A 153 -17.44 35.52 12.72
C VAL A 153 -16.29 34.59 13.09
N SER A 154 -15.50 34.94 14.10
CA SER A 154 -14.39 34.10 14.57
C SER A 154 -14.87 32.74 15.08
N LEU A 155 -15.96 32.70 15.83
CA LEU A 155 -16.56 31.44 16.30
C LEU A 155 -17.11 30.58 15.15
N GLN A 156 -17.67 31.21 14.10
CA GLN A 156 -18.06 30.49 12.89
C GLN A 156 -16.85 29.86 12.18
N LEU A 157 -15.72 30.58 12.09
CA LEU A 157 -14.47 30.05 11.55
C LEU A 157 -13.92 28.90 12.39
N VAL A 158 -13.98 29.00 13.73
CA VAL A 158 -13.63 27.88 14.63
C VAL A 158 -14.48 26.65 14.31
N LYS A 159 -15.81 26.81 14.20
CA LYS A 159 -16.72 25.71 13.88
C LYS A 159 -16.39 25.08 12.53
N ALA A 160 -16.17 25.89 11.49
CA ALA A 160 -15.78 25.42 10.16
C ALA A 160 -14.44 24.66 10.19
N GLY A 161 -13.42 25.19 10.88
CA GLY A 161 -12.14 24.52 11.07
C GLY A 161 -12.26 23.17 11.77
N LEU A 162 -13.09 23.07 12.82
CA LEU A 162 -13.35 21.79 13.49
C LEU A 162 -14.08 20.78 12.59
N HIS A 163 -15.00 21.23 11.74
CA HIS A 163 -15.64 20.36 10.73
C HIS A 163 -14.61 19.83 9.72
N LEU A 164 -13.69 20.66 9.24
CA LEU A 164 -12.60 20.23 8.35
C LEU A 164 -11.68 19.21 9.02
N VAL A 165 -11.33 19.40 10.30
CA VAL A 165 -10.57 18.41 11.08
C VAL A 165 -11.32 17.08 11.12
N LYS A 166 -12.62 17.09 11.45
CA LYS A 166 -13.44 15.87 11.51
C LYS A 166 -13.49 15.14 10.17
N ALA A 167 -13.71 15.86 9.07
CA ALA A 167 -13.74 15.29 7.71
C ALA A 167 -12.37 14.70 7.32
N SER A 168 -11.28 15.39 7.63
CA SER A 168 -9.92 14.91 7.36
C SER A 168 -9.60 13.64 8.14
N LEU A 169 -10.01 13.55 9.42
CA LEU A 169 -9.83 12.34 10.23
C LEU A 169 -10.65 11.15 9.72
N GLN A 170 -11.86 11.40 9.19
CA GLN A 170 -12.65 10.37 8.50
C GLN A 170 -11.91 9.84 7.26
N LEU A 171 -11.32 10.73 6.46
CA LEU A 171 -10.52 10.38 5.28
C LEU A 171 -9.28 9.56 5.66
N VAL A 172 -8.59 9.91 6.76
CA VAL A 172 -7.49 9.10 7.32
C VAL A 172 -7.98 7.70 7.67
N LYS A 173 -9.12 7.58 8.36
CA LYS A 173 -9.68 6.26 8.75
C LYS A 173 -9.97 5.38 7.53
N VAL A 174 -10.62 5.92 6.51
CA VAL A 174 -10.90 5.21 5.25
C VAL A 174 -9.59 4.80 4.56
N SER A 175 -8.63 5.72 4.49
CA SER A 175 -7.33 5.44 3.86
C SER A 175 -6.57 4.31 4.58
N LEU A 176 -6.60 4.27 5.92
CA LEU A 176 -5.98 3.20 6.70
C LEU A 176 -6.70 1.86 6.48
N GLN A 177 -8.02 1.85 6.31
CA GLN A 177 -8.75 0.64 5.94
C GLN A 177 -8.33 0.13 4.56
N LEU A 178 -8.15 1.02 3.57
CA LEU A 178 -7.64 0.68 2.24
C LEU A 178 -6.21 0.13 2.29
N VAL A 179 -5.34 0.69 3.12
CA VAL A 179 -3.99 0.14 3.37
C VAL A 179 -4.11 -1.29 3.91
N LYS A 180 -4.95 -1.52 4.93
CA LYS A 180 -5.13 -2.85 5.53
C LYS A 180 -5.62 -3.88 4.50
N ALA A 181 -6.60 -3.51 3.68
CA ALA A 181 -7.11 -4.37 2.61
C ALA A 181 -6.03 -4.67 1.56
N SER A 182 -5.28 -3.66 1.13
CA SER A 182 -4.20 -3.82 0.14
C SER A 182 -3.06 -4.69 0.67
N VAL A 183 -2.70 -4.56 1.95
CA VAL A 183 -1.72 -5.46 2.60
C VAL A 183 -2.23 -6.89 2.63
N HIS A 184 -3.52 -7.12 2.85
CA HIS A 184 -4.09 -8.47 2.79
C HIS A 184 -4.00 -9.06 1.37
N LEU A 185 -4.29 -8.26 0.34
CA LEU A 185 -4.12 -8.67 -1.06
C LEU A 185 -2.67 -9.04 -1.38
N VAL A 186 -1.68 -8.24 -0.94
CA VAL A 186 -0.26 -8.57 -1.08
C VAL A 186 0.05 -9.94 -0.46
N LYS A 187 -0.43 -10.22 0.76
CA LYS A 187 -0.22 -11.51 1.43
C LYS A 187 -0.81 -12.68 0.63
N ALA A 188 -2.04 -12.53 0.13
CA ALA A 188 -2.70 -13.56 -0.67
C ALA A 188 -1.95 -13.82 -1.99
N SER A 189 -1.53 -12.76 -2.68
CA SER A 189 -0.76 -12.90 -3.93
C SER A 189 0.60 -13.54 -3.70
N LEU A 190 1.29 -13.25 -2.59
CA LEU A 190 2.53 -13.93 -2.22
C LEU A 190 2.31 -15.44 -1.93
N GLN A 191 1.18 -15.81 -1.31
CA GLN A 191 0.84 -17.23 -1.13
C GLN A 191 0.63 -17.94 -2.48
N LEU A 192 -0.04 -17.29 -3.44
CA LEU A 192 -0.19 -17.82 -4.81
C LEU A 192 1.15 -17.97 -5.55
N VAL A 193 2.07 -17.02 -5.39
CA VAL A 193 3.44 -17.15 -5.92
C VAL A 193 4.12 -18.38 -5.32
N LYS A 194 4.05 -18.55 -3.99
CA LYS A 194 4.65 -19.69 -3.29
C LYS A 194 4.07 -21.02 -3.79
N ALA A 195 2.76 -21.13 -3.93
CA ALA A 195 2.10 -22.33 -4.48
C ALA A 195 2.54 -22.62 -5.92
N SER A 196 2.61 -21.59 -6.76
CA SER A 196 3.07 -21.72 -8.16
C SER A 196 4.50 -22.24 -8.23
N LEU A 197 5.40 -21.75 -7.36
CA LEU A 197 6.79 -22.22 -7.29
C LEU A 197 6.88 -23.69 -6.84
N GLN A 198 6.02 -24.13 -5.92
CA GLN A 198 5.97 -25.54 -5.51
C GLN A 198 5.53 -26.45 -6.67
N LEU A 199 4.54 -26.04 -7.46
CA LEU A 199 4.11 -26.77 -8.66
C LEU A 199 5.25 -26.89 -9.68
N VAL A 200 5.96 -25.80 -9.96
CA VAL A 200 7.14 -25.83 -10.85
C VAL A 200 8.19 -26.81 -10.35
N LYS A 201 8.47 -26.82 -9.04
CA LYS A 201 9.41 -27.76 -8.42
C LYS A 201 8.97 -29.22 -8.59
N ALA A 202 7.69 -29.51 -8.39
CA ALA A 202 7.13 -30.85 -8.58
C ALA A 202 7.22 -31.30 -10.06
N SER A 203 6.88 -30.42 -11.01
CA SER A 203 7.03 -30.70 -12.44
C SER A 203 8.48 -31.00 -12.82
N LEU A 204 9.44 -30.23 -12.30
CA LEU A 204 10.88 -30.50 -12.51
C LEU A 204 11.32 -31.84 -11.93
N GLN A 205 10.77 -32.27 -10.79
CA GLN A 205 11.02 -33.60 -10.24
C GLN A 205 10.47 -34.70 -11.15
N LEU A 206 9.25 -34.56 -11.67
CA LEU A 206 8.68 -35.52 -12.62
C LEU A 206 9.54 -35.64 -13.89
N VAL A 207 10.00 -34.52 -14.45
CA VAL A 207 10.92 -34.54 -15.61
C VAL A 207 12.20 -35.31 -15.28
N LYS A 208 12.78 -35.13 -14.10
CA LYS A 208 13.97 -35.90 -13.66
C LYS A 208 13.68 -37.41 -13.59
N VAL A 209 12.53 -37.81 -13.06
CA VAL A 209 12.11 -39.22 -13.00
C VAL A 209 11.95 -39.78 -14.42
N SER A 210 11.26 -39.07 -15.32
CA SER A 210 11.10 -39.48 -16.71
C SER A 210 12.46 -39.66 -17.41
N LEU A 211 13.41 -38.74 -17.22
CA LEU A 211 14.77 -38.88 -17.77
C LEU A 211 15.50 -40.11 -17.22
N HIS A 212 15.33 -40.42 -15.93
CA HIS A 212 15.90 -41.64 -15.35
C HIS A 212 15.29 -42.91 -15.97
N LEU A 213 13.97 -42.94 -16.19
CA LEU A 213 13.30 -44.06 -16.86
C LEU A 213 13.81 -44.24 -18.29
N VAL A 214 13.94 -43.16 -19.06
CA VAL A 214 14.52 -43.21 -20.41
C VAL A 214 15.94 -43.78 -20.39
N LYS A 215 16.77 -43.36 -19.43
CA LYS A 215 18.13 -43.89 -19.26
C LYS A 215 18.14 -45.40 -18.96
N ALA A 216 17.25 -45.86 -18.09
CA ALA A 216 17.10 -47.28 -17.76
C ALA A 216 16.64 -48.10 -18.99
N SER A 217 15.64 -47.61 -19.74
CA SER A 217 15.20 -48.25 -20.98
C SER A 217 16.32 -48.37 -22.02
N LEU A 218 17.14 -47.33 -22.18
CA LEU A 218 18.32 -47.37 -23.06
C LEU A 218 19.35 -48.41 -22.60
N GLN A 219 19.54 -48.60 -21.29
CA GLN A 219 20.42 -49.65 -20.77
C GLN A 219 19.87 -51.06 -21.07
N LEU A 220 18.56 -51.28 -20.93
CA LEU A 220 17.93 -52.54 -21.30
C LEU A 220 18.08 -52.84 -22.79
N VAL A 221 17.85 -51.85 -23.67
CA VAL A 221 18.07 -52.01 -25.12
C VAL A 221 19.51 -52.40 -25.42
N LYS A 222 20.50 -51.77 -24.78
CA LYS A 222 21.91 -52.14 -24.93
C LYS A 222 22.17 -53.58 -24.49
N ALA A 223 21.61 -54.01 -23.35
CA ALA A 223 21.75 -55.39 -22.87
C ALA A 223 21.13 -56.41 -23.85
N SER A 224 19.94 -56.13 -24.36
CA SER A 224 19.29 -56.97 -25.38
C SER A 224 20.12 -57.09 -26.65
N LEU A 225 20.71 -55.99 -27.14
CA LEU A 225 21.62 -56.02 -28.29
C LEU A 225 22.87 -56.87 -28.03
N HIS A 226 23.42 -56.82 -26.81
CA HIS A 226 24.53 -57.70 -26.41
C HIS A 226 24.14 -59.18 -26.43
N LEU A 227 22.95 -59.53 -25.94
CA LEU A 227 22.42 -60.90 -25.99
C LEU A 227 22.23 -61.38 -27.44
N VAL A 228 21.63 -60.56 -28.30
CA VAL A 228 21.48 -60.88 -29.74
C VAL A 228 22.85 -61.13 -30.38
N LYS A 229 23.84 -60.28 -30.09
CA LYS A 229 25.21 -60.47 -30.58
C LYS A 229 25.81 -61.80 -30.10
N ALA A 230 25.62 -62.17 -28.83
CA ALA A 230 26.09 -63.44 -28.29
C ALA A 230 25.41 -64.64 -28.95
N SER A 231 24.08 -64.61 -29.12
CA SER A 231 23.32 -65.65 -29.82
C SER A 231 23.80 -65.84 -31.26
N LEU A 232 24.06 -64.75 -31.99
CA LEU A 232 24.63 -64.82 -33.34
C LEU A 232 26.02 -65.47 -33.37
N GLN A 233 26.86 -65.23 -32.36
CA GLN A 233 28.16 -65.91 -32.23
C GLN A 233 28.00 -67.41 -31.98
N LEU A 234 27.03 -67.81 -31.14
CA LEU A 234 26.73 -69.22 -30.90
C LEU A 234 26.21 -69.92 -32.17
N VAL A 235 25.32 -69.28 -32.93
CA VAL A 235 24.87 -69.79 -34.23
C VAL A 235 26.05 -69.99 -35.19
N LYS A 236 26.97 -69.02 -35.28
CA LYS A 236 28.19 -69.15 -36.07
C LYS A 236 29.04 -70.34 -35.63
N ALA A 237 29.23 -70.53 -34.32
CA ALA A 237 29.97 -71.67 -33.78
C ALA A 237 29.30 -73.01 -34.12
N SER A 238 27.98 -73.11 -33.97
CA SER A 238 27.20 -74.30 -34.35
C SER A 238 27.32 -74.61 -35.85
N LEU A 239 27.26 -73.59 -36.72
CA LEU A 239 27.46 -73.78 -38.17
C LEU A 239 28.89 -74.27 -38.48
N HIS A 240 29.90 -73.78 -37.77
CA HIS A 240 31.26 -74.29 -37.87
C HIS A 240 31.34 -75.78 -37.48
N LEU A 241 30.66 -76.18 -36.40
CA LEU A 241 30.63 -77.56 -35.93
C LEU A 241 29.91 -78.47 -36.94
N VAL A 242 28.75 -78.05 -37.47
CA VAL A 242 28.05 -78.78 -38.55
C VAL A 242 28.95 -78.95 -39.77
N LYS A 243 29.66 -77.89 -40.18
CA LYS A 243 30.62 -77.95 -41.28
C LYS A 243 31.74 -78.97 -41.00
N ALA A 244 32.28 -79.00 -39.79
CA ALA A 244 33.29 -79.99 -39.38
C ALA A 244 32.72 -81.42 -39.40
N SER A 245 31.51 -81.64 -38.86
CA SER A 245 30.84 -82.95 -38.91
C SER A 245 30.60 -83.43 -40.34
N LEU A 246 30.17 -82.56 -41.25
CA LEU A 246 30.02 -82.90 -42.67
C LEU A 246 31.35 -83.29 -43.32
N GLN A 247 32.46 -82.63 -42.96
CA GLN A 247 33.79 -83.02 -43.43
C GLN A 247 34.18 -84.41 -42.91
N LEU A 248 33.87 -84.72 -41.64
CA LEU A 248 34.12 -86.03 -41.06
C LEU A 248 33.29 -87.13 -41.76
N VAL A 249 31.99 -86.88 -42.03
CA VAL A 249 31.15 -87.81 -42.79
C VAL A 249 31.71 -88.04 -44.20
N LYS A 250 32.15 -86.98 -44.89
CA LYS A 250 32.82 -87.12 -46.20
C LYS A 250 34.06 -87.99 -46.10
N ALA A 251 34.90 -87.80 -45.08
CA ALA A 251 36.08 -88.63 -44.86
C ALA A 251 35.71 -90.10 -44.60
N SER A 252 34.70 -90.36 -43.77
CA SER A 252 34.19 -91.70 -43.50
C SER A 252 33.64 -92.39 -44.76
N LEU A 253 32.88 -91.68 -45.60
CA LEU A 253 32.42 -92.21 -46.89
C LEU A 253 33.58 -92.54 -47.82
N HIS A 254 34.63 -91.71 -47.82
CA HIS A 254 35.83 -91.97 -48.59
C HIS A 254 36.56 -93.24 -48.12
N LEU A 255 36.62 -93.48 -46.80
CA LEU A 255 37.14 -94.70 -46.20
C LEU A 255 36.29 -95.92 -46.57
N ILE A 256 34.96 -95.85 -46.46
CA ILE A 256 34.05 -96.94 -46.87
C ILE A 256 34.25 -97.29 -48.34
N LYS A 257 34.35 -96.27 -49.21
CA LYS A 257 34.62 -96.46 -50.63
C LYS A 257 35.96 -97.18 -50.85
N ALA A 258 37.00 -96.81 -50.12
CA ALA A 258 38.30 -97.49 -50.17
C ALA A 258 38.19 -98.95 -49.69
N SER A 259 37.50 -99.20 -48.57
CA SER A 259 37.25 -100.56 -48.06
C SER A 259 36.47 -101.43 -49.04
N LEU A 260 35.45 -100.89 -49.70
CA LEU A 260 34.70 -101.61 -50.75
C LEU A 260 35.58 -101.95 -51.96
N GLN A 261 36.48 -101.04 -52.36
CA GLN A 261 37.47 -101.35 -53.41
C GLN A 261 38.40 -102.48 -52.98
N LEU A 262 38.84 -102.50 -51.72
CA LEU A 262 39.65 -103.59 -51.17
C LEU A 262 38.89 -104.92 -51.18
N VAL A 263 37.62 -104.95 -50.72
CA VAL A 263 36.76 -106.14 -50.78
C VAL A 263 36.59 -106.63 -52.21
N LYS A 264 36.37 -105.71 -53.17
CA LYS A 264 36.25 -106.04 -54.59
C LYS A 264 37.54 -106.66 -55.13
N ALA A 265 38.70 -106.13 -54.74
CA ALA A 265 40.00 -106.71 -55.07
C ALA A 265 40.17 -108.11 -54.45
N SER A 266 39.80 -108.29 -53.18
CA SER A 266 39.82 -109.59 -52.50
C SER A 266 38.90 -110.61 -53.18
N LEU A 267 37.69 -110.23 -53.58
CA LEU A 267 36.78 -111.10 -54.34
C LEU A 267 37.34 -111.48 -55.71
N HIS A 268 37.99 -110.54 -56.39
CA HIS A 268 38.73 -110.84 -57.62
C HIS A 268 39.82 -111.88 -57.39
N LEU A 269 40.54 -111.76 -56.28
CA LEU A 269 41.59 -112.69 -55.87
C LEU A 269 41.03 -114.07 -55.55
N VAL A 270 39.94 -114.16 -54.79
CA VAL A 270 39.21 -115.41 -54.51
C VAL A 270 38.71 -116.05 -55.80
N LYS A 271 38.16 -115.25 -56.72
CA LYS A 271 37.69 -115.75 -58.02
C LYS A 271 38.85 -116.31 -58.85
N ALA A 272 40.00 -115.65 -58.84
CA ALA A 272 41.22 -116.15 -59.46
C ALA A 272 41.68 -117.47 -58.81
N SER A 273 41.70 -117.55 -57.48
CA SER A 273 42.01 -118.77 -56.74
C SER A 273 41.05 -119.92 -57.07
N LEU A 274 39.74 -119.66 -57.16
CA LEU A 274 38.75 -120.65 -57.56
C LEU A 274 38.97 -121.15 -59.00
N GLN A 275 39.34 -120.26 -59.92
CA GLN A 275 39.72 -120.69 -61.28
C GLN A 275 40.97 -121.57 -61.26
N LEU A 276 41.95 -121.26 -60.42
CA LEU A 276 43.14 -122.09 -60.23
C LEU A 276 42.78 -123.48 -59.68
N VAL A 277 41.91 -123.54 -58.67
CA VAL A 277 41.40 -124.82 -58.12
C VAL A 277 40.62 -125.60 -59.18
N LYS A 278 39.80 -124.92 -59.99
CA LYS A 278 39.03 -125.56 -61.07
C LYS A 278 39.96 -126.13 -62.14
N ALA A 279 41.03 -125.41 -62.49
CA ALA A 279 42.08 -125.92 -63.37
C ALA A 279 42.79 -127.13 -62.76
N GLY A 280 43.10 -127.09 -61.45
CA GLY A 280 43.65 -128.23 -60.71
C GLY A 280 42.74 -129.46 -60.72
N LEU A 281 41.42 -129.28 -60.52
CA LEU A 281 40.44 -130.37 -60.60
C LEU A 281 40.31 -130.96 -62.00
N GLN A 282 40.43 -130.15 -63.06
CA GLN A 282 40.46 -130.66 -64.43
C GLN A 282 41.71 -131.51 -64.70
N LEU A 283 42.86 -131.11 -64.15
CA LEU A 283 44.09 -131.90 -64.17
C LEU A 283 43.93 -133.25 -63.46
N VAL A 284 43.32 -133.26 -62.27
CA VAL A 284 43.01 -134.50 -61.52
C VAL A 284 42.05 -135.40 -62.31
N LYS A 285 41.02 -134.81 -62.93
CA LYS A 285 40.04 -135.56 -63.73
C LYS A 285 40.66 -136.17 -65.00
N ALA A 286 41.60 -135.47 -65.63
CA ALA A 286 42.41 -136.00 -66.73
C ALA A 286 43.30 -137.16 -66.26
N GLY A 287 43.89 -137.05 -65.05
CA GLY A 287 44.67 -138.14 -64.44
C GLY A 287 43.87 -139.42 -64.18
N LEU A 288 42.62 -139.30 -63.71
CA LEU A 288 41.75 -140.45 -63.44
C LEU A 288 41.27 -141.19 -64.69
N GLN A 289 41.28 -140.57 -65.87
CA GLN A 289 40.90 -141.23 -67.13
C GLN A 289 42.01 -142.13 -67.71
N LEU A 290 43.24 -142.03 -67.20
CA LEU A 290 44.38 -142.84 -67.65
C LEU A 290 44.52 -144.20 -66.92
N ILE A 291 43.67 -144.53 -65.93
CA ILE A 291 43.88 -145.67 -64.99
C ILE A 291 42.95 -146.90 -65.23
N LYS A 292 42.06 -146.91 -66.23
CA LYS A 292 41.41 -148.17 -66.71
C LYS A 292 42.31 -148.81 -67.78
N PRO A 293 42.69 -150.13 -67.80
CA PRO A 293 42.04 -151.33 -67.20
C PRO A 293 43.01 -152.33 -66.48
N VAL A 294 42.50 -153.33 -65.72
CA VAL A 294 42.90 -154.78 -65.64
C VAL A 294 42.02 -155.49 -64.56
N PHE A 295 41.61 -156.73 -64.88
CA PHE A 295 40.66 -157.69 -64.23
C PHE A 295 39.17 -157.42 -64.52
N ASN A 296 38.32 -158.28 -65.10
CA ASN A 296 38.29 -159.73 -65.40
C ASN A 296 38.97 -160.66 -64.40
#